data_AF-A0A1D6QG65-F1
#
_entry.id   AF-A0A1D6QG65-F1
#
_cell.length_a   1.000
_cell.length_b   1.000
_cell.length_c   1.000
_cell.angle_alpha   90.00
_cell.angle_beta   90.00
_cell.angle_gamma   90.00
#
_symmetry.space_group_name_H-M   'P 1'
#
loop_
_entity.id
_entity.type
_entity.pdbx_description
1 polymer ?
#
loop_
_entity_poly.entity_id
_entity_poly.type
_entity_poly.pdbx_seq_one_letter_code
_entity_poly.pdbx_strand_id
1 'polypeptide(L)'
;MTELNDGKPRKIKNARPYSFTLEEDTTSYGTYIRGGIVTQVKPPKVLKFKTLKEAIKEPGEFLMSDFSKFDRPPLLHLAFQALDKFRTELTRFPIAGSADDAQKLIDLAIGINETLGESKLEEIDKKLLQHFASGSRAVLNPMSAMFGGIVGQEVVKACSGKFHPLYQFFYFDSVESLPVEPLEPSDLKPENSRYDAQISVFGAQLQKKLEQSKIFMVGSGALGCEFLKNLALMGISCSQNGKLTVTDDDVIEKSNLSRQFLFRDWNIGQPKSTVAATAAMTINPELHVEALQNRASPDTENVFNDAFWESLDAVVNALDNVTARMYIDSRCVYFQKPLLESGTLGAKCNTQMVIPHLTENYGASRDPPEKQAPMCTVHSFPHNIDHCLTWARSEFEGLLEKTPTEVNAFLSNPGGYATAARTAGDAQARDQLERVIECLETDKCETFQDCITWARLK
;
A
#
# COMPACT_ATOMS: atom_id res chain seq x y z
N MET A 1 19.56 -42.25 -7.49
CA MET A 1 20.16 -40.94 -7.21
C MET A 1 19.81 -40.45 -5.79
N THR A 2 20.23 -41.17 -4.76
CA THR A 2 20.01 -40.81 -3.34
C THR A 2 21.01 -39.75 -2.86
N GLU A 3 22.12 -39.61 -3.56
CA GLU A 3 23.23 -38.68 -3.30
C GLU A 3 22.78 -37.21 -3.35
N LEU A 4 21.74 -36.90 -4.14
CA LEU A 4 21.15 -35.56 -4.23
C LEU A 4 20.23 -35.20 -3.05
N ASN A 5 19.86 -36.16 -2.21
CA ASN A 5 18.97 -35.94 -1.07
C ASN A 5 19.74 -35.59 0.23
N ASP A 6 20.99 -35.15 0.11
CA ASP A 6 21.88 -34.82 1.22
C ASP A 6 21.63 -33.44 1.87
N GLY A 7 20.69 -32.67 1.31
CA GLY A 7 20.34 -31.33 1.80
C GLY A 7 21.37 -30.24 1.46
N LYS A 8 22.42 -30.53 0.68
CA LYS A 8 23.44 -29.54 0.32
C LYS A 8 22.97 -28.66 -0.84
N PRO A 9 23.09 -27.32 -0.73
CA PRO A 9 22.79 -26.42 -1.84
C PRO A 9 23.73 -26.63 -3.01
N ARG A 10 23.17 -26.67 -4.22
CA ARG A 10 23.91 -26.83 -5.47
C ARG A 10 23.63 -25.65 -6.39
N LYS A 11 24.66 -25.13 -7.06
CA LYS A 11 24.49 -24.03 -8.01
C LYS A 11 23.78 -24.53 -9.26
N ILE A 12 22.86 -23.72 -9.77
CA ILE A 12 22.14 -23.99 -11.02
C ILE A 12 22.73 -23.16 -12.16
N LYS A 13 22.72 -23.72 -13.37
CA LYS A 13 23.08 -23.06 -14.63
C LYS A 13 22.02 -23.35 -15.69
N ASN A 14 22.01 -22.54 -16.76
CA ASN A 14 21.16 -22.74 -17.93
C ASN A 14 19.67 -22.91 -17.60
N ALA A 15 19.17 -22.15 -16.61
CA ALA A 15 17.79 -22.24 -16.18
C ALA A 15 16.84 -21.79 -17.31
N ARG A 16 15.89 -22.65 -17.63
CA ARG A 16 14.77 -22.47 -18.55
C ARG A 16 13.47 -22.71 -17.77
N PRO A 17 12.29 -22.36 -18.33
CA PRO A 17 11.02 -22.50 -17.62
C PRO A 17 10.74 -23.89 -17.02
N TYR A 18 11.27 -24.95 -17.64
CA TYR A 18 11.01 -26.35 -17.24
C TYR A 18 12.28 -27.20 -17.06
N SER A 19 13.47 -26.59 -17.12
CA SER A 19 14.73 -27.33 -16.97
C SER A 19 15.87 -26.45 -16.49
N PHE A 20 16.85 -27.05 -15.82
CA PHE A 20 18.10 -26.41 -15.43
C PHE A 20 19.19 -27.48 -15.31
N THR A 21 20.44 -27.07 -15.23
CA THR A 21 21.60 -27.95 -15.03
C THR A 21 22.23 -27.66 -13.68
N LEU A 22 22.69 -28.70 -12.98
CA LEU A 22 23.51 -28.53 -11.77
C LEU A 22 24.96 -28.25 -12.16
N GLU A 23 25.61 -27.30 -11.47
CA GLU A 23 27.06 -27.09 -11.56
C GLU A 23 27.80 -28.12 -10.68
N GLU A 24 27.52 -29.40 -10.92
CA GLU A 24 28.07 -30.54 -10.19
C GLU A 24 28.10 -31.74 -11.14
N ASP A 25 29.18 -32.50 -11.13
CA ASP A 25 29.27 -33.73 -11.91
C ASP A 25 28.53 -34.85 -11.19
N THR A 26 27.37 -35.24 -11.74
CA THR A 26 26.55 -36.33 -11.22
C THR A 26 26.79 -37.65 -11.95
N THR A 27 27.86 -37.78 -12.75
CA THR A 27 28.14 -38.99 -13.55
C THR A 27 28.34 -40.24 -12.69
N SER A 28 28.87 -40.07 -11.48
CA SER A 28 29.08 -41.17 -10.52
C SER A 28 27.85 -41.51 -9.68
N TYR A 29 26.74 -40.79 -9.84
CA TYR A 29 25.54 -40.98 -9.01
C TYR A 29 24.65 -42.10 -9.55
N GLY A 30 23.92 -42.76 -8.64
CA GLY A 30 22.98 -43.80 -9.02
C GLY A 30 21.91 -43.29 -9.98
N THR A 31 21.47 -44.14 -10.91
CA THR A 31 20.48 -43.81 -11.94
C THR A 31 19.19 -43.19 -11.34
N TYR A 32 18.64 -42.18 -12.02
CA TYR A 32 17.34 -41.61 -11.66
C TYR A 32 16.23 -42.62 -11.94
N ILE A 33 15.24 -42.70 -11.04
CA ILE A 33 14.10 -43.61 -11.17
C ILE A 33 12.85 -42.82 -11.54
N ARG A 34 12.28 -42.06 -10.60
CA ARG A 34 11.12 -41.17 -10.80
C ARG A 34 10.95 -40.23 -9.61
N GLY A 35 10.30 -39.09 -9.85
CA GLY A 35 9.89 -38.14 -8.81
C GLY A 35 11.05 -37.36 -8.19
N GLY A 36 10.72 -36.33 -7.41
CA GLY A 36 11.67 -35.47 -6.74
C GLY A 36 11.10 -34.08 -6.53
N ILE A 37 11.54 -33.41 -5.48
CA ILE A 37 11.15 -32.03 -5.17
C ILE A 37 12.43 -31.22 -5.04
N VAL A 38 12.48 -30.09 -5.74
CA VAL A 38 13.60 -29.16 -5.69
C VAL A 38 13.19 -28.00 -4.80
N THR A 39 14.01 -27.70 -3.79
CA THR A 39 13.81 -26.55 -2.90
C THR A 39 14.89 -25.52 -3.13
N GLN A 40 14.51 -24.28 -3.44
CA GLN A 40 15.47 -23.18 -3.60
C GLN A 40 16.07 -22.81 -2.24
N VAL A 41 17.40 -22.74 -2.18
CA VAL A 41 18.13 -22.20 -1.03
C VAL A 41 18.71 -20.84 -1.39
N LYS A 42 18.46 -19.83 -0.55
CA LYS A 42 18.98 -18.46 -0.73
C LYS A 42 20.20 -18.25 0.18
N PRO A 43 21.44 -18.30 -0.35
CA PRO A 43 22.63 -18.10 0.46
C PRO A 43 22.76 -16.63 0.90
N PRO A 44 23.40 -16.35 2.06
CA PRO A 44 23.69 -14.99 2.48
C PRO A 44 24.66 -14.31 1.50
N LYS A 45 24.44 -13.02 1.22
CA LYS A 45 25.32 -12.17 0.41
C LYS A 45 25.91 -11.07 1.28
N VAL A 46 27.23 -10.94 1.29
CA VAL A 46 27.94 -9.86 1.99
C VAL A 46 28.01 -8.64 1.09
N LEU A 47 27.58 -7.48 1.59
CA LEU A 47 27.66 -6.18 0.91
C LEU A 47 28.69 -5.30 1.63
N LYS A 48 29.55 -4.61 0.88
CA LYS A 48 30.64 -3.77 1.43
C LYS A 48 30.35 -2.29 1.20
N PHE A 49 29.71 -1.64 2.16
CA PHE A 49 29.38 -0.23 2.08
C PHE A 49 30.63 0.65 2.16
N LYS A 50 30.78 1.61 1.24
CA LYS A 50 31.75 2.71 1.36
C LYS A 50 31.34 3.64 2.51
N THR A 51 32.31 4.33 3.12
CA THR A 51 32.00 5.42 4.05
C THR A 51 31.35 6.59 3.31
N LEU A 52 30.56 7.43 3.99
CA LEU A 52 29.91 8.58 3.34
C LEU A 52 30.93 9.50 2.62
N LYS A 53 32.11 9.70 3.22
CA LYS A 53 33.20 10.52 2.66
C LYS A 53 33.73 9.96 1.33
N GLU A 54 33.83 8.65 1.21
CA GLU A 54 34.27 7.98 -0.02
C GLU A 54 33.12 7.93 -1.04
N ALA A 55 31.92 7.60 -0.57
CA ALA A 55 30.73 7.47 -1.42
C ALA A 55 30.33 8.80 -2.07
N ILE A 56 30.46 9.94 -1.40
CA ILE A 56 30.18 11.25 -2.02
C ILE A 56 31.12 11.55 -3.21
N LYS A 57 32.37 11.08 -3.16
CA LYS A 57 33.32 11.29 -4.25
C LYS A 57 33.15 10.27 -5.38
N GLU A 58 32.82 9.05 -5.01
CA GLU A 58 32.66 7.93 -5.93
C GLU A 58 31.36 7.18 -5.60
N PRO A 59 30.19 7.74 -5.98
CA PRO A 59 28.88 7.19 -5.62
C PRO A 59 28.60 5.84 -6.27
N GLY A 60 29.35 5.47 -7.30
CA GLY A 60 29.14 4.24 -8.06
C GLY A 60 27.87 4.32 -8.88
N GLU A 61 27.16 3.19 -9.00
CA GLU A 61 25.85 3.15 -9.66
C GLU A 61 24.77 3.71 -8.72
N PHE A 62 24.01 4.69 -9.21
CA PHE A 62 22.86 5.21 -8.50
C PHE A 62 21.68 4.24 -8.58
N LEU A 63 20.94 4.08 -7.48
CA LEU A 63 19.68 3.38 -7.53
C LEU A 63 18.62 4.26 -8.20
N MET A 64 18.10 3.80 -9.34
CA MET A 64 17.06 4.51 -10.08
C MET A 64 15.71 4.41 -9.37
N SER A 65 15.15 5.55 -8.99
CA SER A 65 13.75 5.65 -8.52
C SER A 65 12.75 5.65 -9.66
N ASP A 66 13.14 6.19 -10.82
CA ASP A 66 12.31 6.37 -12.00
C ASP A 66 13.16 6.15 -13.26
N PHE A 67 12.80 5.13 -14.04
CA PHE A 67 13.52 4.76 -15.27
C PHE A 67 13.23 5.69 -16.44
N SER A 68 12.39 6.72 -16.30
CA SER A 68 12.25 7.79 -17.27
C SER A 68 13.21 8.96 -17.03
N LYS A 69 13.93 8.95 -15.90
CA LYS A 69 14.69 10.07 -15.33
C LYS A 69 16.17 9.72 -15.06
N PHE A 70 16.85 9.09 -16.02
CA PHE A 70 18.23 8.55 -15.86
C PHE A 70 19.29 9.57 -15.45
N ASP A 71 19.13 10.82 -15.87
CA ASP A 71 20.00 11.96 -15.61
C ASP A 71 19.76 12.62 -14.25
N ARG A 72 18.62 12.33 -13.59
CA ARG A 72 18.25 12.98 -12.32
C ARG A 72 19.15 12.62 -11.15
N PRO A 73 19.46 11.34 -10.84
CA PRO A 73 20.24 11.03 -9.63
C PRO A 73 21.62 11.67 -9.58
N PRO A 74 22.44 11.66 -10.66
CA PRO A 74 23.71 12.37 -10.67
C PRO A 74 23.57 13.89 -10.48
N LEU A 75 22.58 14.51 -11.12
CA LEU A 75 22.33 15.95 -10.98
C LEU A 75 21.85 16.32 -9.57
N LEU A 76 20.97 15.53 -8.98
CA LEU A 76 20.52 15.73 -7.59
C LEU A 76 21.66 15.51 -6.61
N HIS A 77 22.54 14.53 -6.85
CA HIS A 77 23.75 14.33 -6.06
C HIS A 77 24.64 15.59 -6.03
N LEU A 78 24.80 16.23 -7.18
CA LEU A 78 25.49 17.51 -7.29
C LEU A 78 24.73 18.65 -6.59
N ALA A 79 23.40 18.72 -6.77
CA ALA A 79 22.54 19.75 -6.19
C ALA A 79 22.57 19.77 -4.66
N PHE A 80 22.53 18.60 -4.02
CA PHE A 80 22.63 18.50 -2.55
C PHE A 80 24.00 18.94 -2.04
N GLN A 81 25.10 18.63 -2.75
CA GLN A 81 26.44 19.14 -2.40
C GLN A 81 26.53 20.67 -2.57
N ALA A 82 25.96 21.21 -3.65
CA ALA A 82 25.89 22.64 -3.88
C ALA A 82 25.08 23.35 -2.78
N LEU A 83 23.99 22.74 -2.30
CA LEU A 83 23.20 23.25 -1.19
C LEU A 83 23.98 23.28 0.13
N ASP A 84 24.74 22.23 0.43
CA ASP A 84 25.58 22.20 1.63
C ASP A 84 26.66 23.29 1.58
N LYS A 85 27.27 23.52 0.40
CA LYS A 85 28.21 24.62 0.19
C LYS A 85 27.54 25.99 0.33
N PHE A 86 26.37 26.17 -0.28
CA PHE A 86 25.56 27.39 -0.15
C PHE A 86 25.28 27.72 1.32
N ARG A 87 24.82 26.73 2.09
CA ARG A 87 24.52 26.88 3.52
C ARG A 87 25.76 27.18 4.36
N THR A 88 26.91 26.64 3.98
CA THR A 88 28.19 26.92 4.64
C THR A 88 28.63 28.37 4.40
N GLU A 89 28.49 28.88 3.17
CA GLU A 89 28.91 30.23 2.81
C GLU A 89 27.94 31.33 3.29
N LEU A 90 26.62 31.06 3.25
CA LEU A 90 25.59 32.06 3.54
C LEU A 90 24.86 31.85 4.87
N THR A 91 25.10 30.74 5.56
CA THR A 91 24.48 30.40 6.85
C THR A 91 22.94 30.34 6.85
N ARG A 92 22.34 30.19 5.67
CA ARG A 92 20.88 30.06 5.45
C ARG A 92 20.58 29.18 4.24
N PHE A 93 19.33 28.75 4.11
CA PHE A 93 18.82 28.15 2.88
C PHE A 93 18.56 29.23 1.81
N PRO A 94 18.56 28.86 0.52
CA PRO A 94 17.95 29.66 -0.54
C PRO A 94 16.53 30.09 -0.18
N ILE A 95 16.17 31.33 -0.52
CA ILE A 95 14.82 31.86 -0.34
C ILE A 95 13.95 31.38 -1.51
N ALA A 96 12.74 30.89 -1.21
CA ALA A 96 11.79 30.46 -2.22
C ALA A 96 11.48 31.60 -3.22
N GLY A 97 11.51 31.28 -4.51
CA GLY A 97 11.30 32.25 -5.59
C GLY A 97 12.41 33.28 -5.81
N SER A 98 13.52 33.24 -5.07
CA SER A 98 14.64 34.17 -5.27
C SER A 98 15.51 33.74 -6.46
N ALA A 99 15.49 34.55 -7.52
CA ALA A 99 16.33 34.34 -8.71
C ALA A 99 17.84 34.41 -8.37
N ASP A 100 18.24 35.34 -7.50
CA ASP A 100 19.65 35.52 -7.11
C ASP A 100 20.18 34.31 -6.33
N ASP A 101 19.41 33.79 -5.38
CA ASP A 101 19.80 32.60 -4.62
C ASP A 101 19.82 31.34 -5.50
N ALA A 102 18.86 31.20 -6.40
CA ALA A 102 18.82 30.10 -7.36
C ALA A 102 20.04 30.15 -8.29
N GLN A 103 20.37 31.33 -8.82
CA GLN A 103 21.55 31.51 -9.67
C GLN A 103 22.83 31.20 -8.90
N LYS A 104 22.95 31.67 -7.65
CA LYS A 104 24.12 31.35 -6.82
C LYS A 104 24.25 29.85 -6.54
N LEU A 105 23.15 29.13 -6.29
CA LEU A 105 23.19 27.67 -6.14
C LEU A 105 23.62 26.98 -7.44
N ILE A 106 23.15 27.45 -8.59
CA ILE A 106 23.57 26.94 -9.91
C ILE A 106 25.07 27.16 -10.12
N ASP A 107 25.59 28.35 -9.80
CA ASP A 107 27.01 28.67 -9.96
C ASP A 107 27.88 27.78 -9.07
N LEU A 108 27.43 27.49 -7.84
CA LEU A 108 28.09 26.56 -6.94
C LEU A 108 28.07 25.12 -7.48
N ALA A 109 26.94 24.67 -8.05
CA ALA A 109 26.82 23.36 -8.66
C ALA A 109 27.75 23.22 -9.88
N ILE A 110 27.77 24.22 -10.77
CA ILE A 110 28.68 24.26 -11.92
C ILE A 110 30.14 24.21 -11.45
N GLY A 111 30.50 25.03 -10.46
CA GLY A 111 31.86 25.06 -9.93
C GLY A 111 32.28 23.73 -9.28
N ILE A 112 31.37 23.00 -8.63
CA ILE A 112 31.65 21.64 -8.14
C ILE A 112 31.81 20.67 -9.32
N ASN A 113 30.92 20.73 -10.32
CA ASN A 113 30.95 19.84 -11.48
C ASN A 113 32.27 19.94 -12.27
N GLU A 114 32.83 21.14 -12.39
CA GLU A 114 34.12 21.38 -13.05
C GLU A 114 35.30 20.68 -12.34
N THR A 115 35.18 20.41 -11.04
CA THR A 115 36.22 19.70 -10.27
C THR A 115 36.13 18.18 -10.38
N LEU A 116 35.06 17.63 -10.97
CA LEU A 116 34.81 16.18 -11.05
C LEU A 116 35.59 15.46 -12.17
N GLY A 117 36.33 16.19 -13.00
CA GLY A 117 37.16 15.61 -14.07
C GLY A 117 36.34 14.78 -15.06
N GLU A 118 36.66 13.49 -15.19
CA GLU A 118 35.95 12.56 -16.09
C GLU A 118 34.53 12.20 -15.61
N SER A 119 34.21 12.42 -14.33
CA SER A 119 32.87 12.17 -13.76
C SER A 119 31.94 13.38 -13.83
N LYS A 120 32.35 14.44 -14.54
CA LYS A 120 31.53 15.64 -14.72
C LYS A 120 30.25 15.30 -15.50
N LEU A 121 29.16 15.97 -15.14
CA LEU A 121 27.94 15.98 -15.95
C LEU A 121 28.15 16.87 -17.16
N GLU A 122 27.86 16.35 -18.36
CA GLU A 122 27.96 17.12 -19.60
C GLU A 122 26.88 18.20 -19.69
N GLU A 123 25.68 17.87 -19.23
CA GLU A 123 24.53 18.77 -19.20
C GLU A 123 24.07 18.98 -17.76
N ILE A 124 23.78 20.24 -17.43
CA ILE A 124 23.23 20.64 -16.12
C ILE A 124 21.87 21.28 -16.39
N ASP A 125 20.79 20.59 -15.99
CA ASP A 125 19.44 21.13 -16.03
C ASP A 125 19.29 22.24 -14.97
N LYS A 126 19.51 23.48 -15.42
CA LYS A 126 19.40 24.68 -14.58
C LYS A 126 17.98 24.90 -14.07
N LYS A 127 16.96 24.48 -14.83
CA LYS A 127 15.56 24.64 -14.43
C LYS A 127 15.26 23.74 -13.23
N LEU A 128 15.76 22.50 -13.23
CA LEU A 128 15.68 21.63 -12.07
C LEU A 128 16.38 22.26 -10.85
N LEU A 129 17.58 22.80 -11.03
CA LEU A 129 18.32 23.44 -9.93
C LEU A 129 17.61 24.69 -9.39
N GLN A 130 16.90 25.44 -10.22
CA GLN A 130 16.04 26.55 -9.78
C GLN A 130 14.89 26.06 -8.89
N HIS A 131 14.17 25.02 -9.32
CA HIS A 131 13.11 24.41 -8.52
C HIS A 131 13.66 23.84 -7.20
N PHE A 132 14.80 23.15 -7.27
CA PHE A 132 15.48 22.61 -6.11
C PHE A 132 15.90 23.70 -5.11
N ALA A 133 16.49 24.80 -5.58
CA ALA A 133 16.84 25.93 -4.73
C ALA A 133 15.58 26.49 -4.03
N SER A 134 14.51 26.74 -4.79
CA SER A 134 13.26 27.28 -4.24
C SER A 134 12.63 26.38 -3.18
N GLY A 135 12.64 25.06 -3.39
CA GLY A 135 12.06 24.08 -2.46
C GLY A 135 13.01 23.58 -1.36
N SER A 136 14.28 23.99 -1.36
CA SER A 136 15.34 23.39 -0.51
C SER A 136 15.11 23.50 1.00
N ARG A 137 14.33 24.49 1.46
CA ARG A 137 13.95 24.65 2.86
C ARG A 137 12.64 23.93 3.21
N ALA A 138 11.82 23.61 2.22
CA ALA A 138 10.47 23.13 2.43
C ALA A 138 10.46 21.69 2.98
N VAL A 139 9.62 21.46 3.98
CA VAL A 139 9.33 20.12 4.50
C VAL A 139 7.91 19.77 4.10
N LEU A 140 7.80 19.01 3.01
CA LEU A 140 6.51 18.53 2.51
C LEU A 140 6.15 17.22 3.19
N ASN A 141 4.93 17.13 3.71
CA ASN A 141 4.50 15.95 4.45
C ASN A 141 4.45 14.66 3.58
N PRO A 142 3.96 14.68 2.32
CA PRO A 142 4.05 13.49 1.45
C PRO A 142 5.49 12.98 1.24
N MET A 143 6.45 13.89 1.05
CA MET A 143 7.87 13.54 0.92
C MET A 143 8.41 12.95 2.23
N SER A 144 8.02 13.53 3.37
CA SER A 144 8.41 13.06 4.70
C SER A 144 7.85 11.67 5.00
N ALA A 145 6.60 11.40 4.59
CA ALA A 145 5.98 10.08 4.74
C ALA A 145 6.68 9.02 3.88
N MET A 146 6.97 9.34 2.61
CA MET A 146 7.67 8.43 1.70
C MET A 146 9.08 8.10 2.18
N PHE A 147 9.93 9.12 2.42
CA PHE A 147 11.28 8.90 2.91
C PHE A 147 11.31 8.33 4.33
N GLY A 148 10.36 8.70 5.19
CA GLY A 148 10.21 8.12 6.51
C GLY A 148 9.93 6.61 6.46
N GLY A 149 9.05 6.16 5.57
CA GLY A 149 8.79 4.75 5.32
C GLY A 149 10.00 4.00 4.78
N ILE A 150 10.70 4.58 3.78
CA ILE A 150 11.92 4.01 3.19
C ILE A 150 13.01 3.87 4.26
N VAL A 151 13.33 4.95 4.97
CA VAL A 151 14.38 4.95 6.01
C VAL A 151 14.01 4.03 7.17
N GLY A 152 12.75 4.03 7.61
CA GLY A 152 12.26 3.08 8.62
C GLY A 152 12.49 1.64 8.20
N GLN A 153 12.22 1.32 6.93
CA GLN A 153 12.49 0.01 6.37
C GLN A 153 13.99 -0.31 6.27
N GLU A 154 14.85 0.67 5.93
CA GLU A 154 16.31 0.49 5.93
C GLU A 154 16.87 0.22 7.33
N VAL A 155 16.32 0.85 8.37
CA VAL A 155 16.69 0.56 9.77
C VAL A 155 16.39 -0.90 10.12
N VAL A 156 15.21 -1.40 9.73
CA VAL A 156 14.84 -2.81 9.93
C VAL A 156 15.81 -3.74 9.19
N LYS A 157 16.17 -3.42 7.94
CA LYS A 157 17.14 -4.21 7.16
C LYS A 157 18.51 -4.26 7.83
N ALA A 158 18.97 -3.13 8.34
CA ALA A 158 20.27 -3.00 9.01
C ALA A 158 20.36 -3.84 10.29
N CYS A 159 19.29 -3.87 11.10
CA CYS A 159 19.29 -4.61 12.36
C CYS A 159 18.92 -6.09 12.23
N SER A 160 18.23 -6.49 11.15
CA SER A 160 17.75 -7.87 10.97
C SER A 160 18.51 -8.69 9.93
N GLY A 161 19.30 -8.05 9.05
CA GLY A 161 19.95 -8.71 7.91
C GLY A 161 18.96 -9.31 6.89
N LYS A 162 17.71 -8.83 6.88
CA LYS A 162 16.63 -9.32 6.00
C LYS A 162 16.34 -8.29 4.92
N PHE A 163 16.12 -8.75 3.69
CA PHE A 163 15.99 -7.96 2.46
C PHE A 163 17.28 -7.29 1.98
N HIS A 164 17.29 -6.86 0.72
CA HIS A 164 18.42 -6.11 0.16
C HIS A 164 18.30 -4.64 0.58
N PRO A 165 19.33 -4.06 1.21
CA PRO A 165 19.34 -2.63 1.55
C PRO A 165 19.52 -1.75 0.32
N LEU A 166 19.20 -0.47 0.45
CA LEU A 166 19.65 0.55 -0.49
C LEU A 166 21.19 0.56 -0.51
N TYR A 167 21.77 0.69 -1.71
CA TYR A 167 23.21 0.58 -1.91
C TYR A 167 23.67 1.56 -3.00
N GLN A 168 24.06 2.81 -2.71
CA GLN A 168 23.98 3.48 -1.40
C GLN A 168 23.14 4.76 -1.45
N PHE A 169 23.22 5.51 -2.56
CA PHE A 169 22.42 6.72 -2.76
C PHE A 169 21.11 6.39 -3.46
N PHE A 170 20.03 6.96 -2.94
CA PHE A 170 18.70 6.94 -3.52
C PHE A 170 18.21 8.37 -3.60
N TYR A 171 18.02 8.86 -4.83
CA TYR A 171 17.46 10.18 -5.12
C TYR A 171 16.06 10.00 -5.67
N PHE A 172 15.17 10.91 -5.31
CA PHE A 172 13.81 10.95 -5.79
C PHE A 172 13.37 12.41 -5.92
N ASP A 173 12.65 12.71 -6.99
CA ASP A 173 11.95 13.96 -7.19
C ASP A 173 10.53 13.69 -7.71
N SER A 174 9.63 14.62 -7.42
CA SER A 174 8.30 14.66 -8.01
C SER A 174 8.03 16.08 -8.52
N VAL A 175 8.88 16.52 -9.46
CA VAL A 175 8.75 17.84 -10.11
C VAL A 175 7.41 17.97 -10.82
N GLU A 176 6.82 16.87 -11.26
CA GLU A 176 5.50 16.80 -11.90
C GLU A 176 4.36 17.20 -10.94
N SER A 177 4.62 17.22 -9.63
CA SER A 177 3.66 17.72 -8.63
C SER A 177 3.66 19.26 -8.52
N LEU A 178 4.63 19.96 -9.12
CA LEU A 178 4.65 21.42 -9.12
C LEU A 178 3.47 21.97 -9.95
N PRO A 179 2.96 23.18 -9.61
CA PRO A 179 1.91 23.79 -10.40
C PRO A 179 2.33 24.00 -11.85
N VAL A 180 1.41 23.74 -12.78
CA VAL A 180 1.65 23.90 -14.22
C VAL A 180 1.78 25.38 -14.58
N GLU A 181 1.02 26.23 -13.91
CA GLU A 181 1.09 27.68 -14.08
C GLU A 181 2.29 28.25 -13.32
N PRO A 182 3.06 29.18 -13.92
CA PRO A 182 4.14 29.86 -13.22
C PRO A 182 3.65 30.55 -11.95
N LEU A 183 4.36 30.34 -10.84
CA LEU A 183 4.09 31.02 -9.58
C LEU A 183 4.84 32.34 -9.54
N GLU A 184 4.17 33.41 -9.11
CA GLU A 184 4.84 34.68 -8.86
C GLU A 184 5.55 34.63 -7.49
N PRO A 185 6.67 35.35 -7.30
CA PRO A 185 7.36 35.39 -6.02
C PRO A 185 6.47 35.83 -4.84
N SER A 186 5.38 36.55 -5.10
CA SER A 186 4.38 36.89 -4.09
C SER A 186 3.55 35.69 -3.62
N ASP A 187 3.28 34.70 -4.48
CA ASP A 187 2.51 33.51 -4.13
C ASP A 187 3.27 32.58 -3.17
N LEU A 188 4.60 32.68 -3.17
CA LEU A 188 5.52 31.85 -2.36
C LEU A 188 5.85 32.49 -1.00
N LYS A 189 5.32 33.68 -0.71
CA LYS A 189 5.63 34.39 0.54
C LYS A 189 5.02 33.65 1.73
N PRO A 190 5.77 33.49 2.84
CA PRO A 190 5.21 32.96 4.08
C PRO A 190 4.04 33.82 4.57
N GLU A 191 2.97 33.17 5.02
CA GLU A 191 1.78 33.83 5.57
C GLU A 191 1.76 33.77 7.10
N ASN A 192 2.85 33.31 7.72
CA ASN A 192 2.93 32.98 9.14
C ASN A 192 1.87 31.94 9.54
N SER A 193 1.67 30.97 8.64
CA SER A 193 0.76 29.85 8.80
C SER A 193 1.54 28.57 9.04
N ARG A 194 0.84 27.53 9.50
CA ARG A 194 1.43 26.18 9.59
C ARG A 194 1.75 25.57 8.21
N TYR A 195 1.24 26.16 7.13
CA TYR A 195 1.41 25.67 5.75
C TYR A 195 2.52 26.39 4.99
N ASP A 196 3.30 27.28 5.63
CA ASP A 196 4.32 28.10 4.97
C ASP A 196 5.35 27.26 4.17
N ALA A 197 5.68 26.05 4.62
CA ALA A 197 6.53 25.13 3.86
C ALA A 197 5.87 24.66 2.54
N GLN A 198 4.57 24.35 2.57
CA GLN A 198 3.79 23.95 1.40
C GLN A 198 3.59 25.13 0.45
N ILE A 199 3.26 26.31 0.99
CA ILE A 199 3.12 27.57 0.25
C ILE A 199 4.42 27.93 -0.49
N SER A 200 5.59 27.73 0.13
CA SER A 200 6.89 28.02 -0.50
C SER A 200 7.21 27.15 -1.73
N VAL A 201 6.45 26.08 -1.97
CA VAL A 201 6.60 25.19 -3.13
C VAL A 201 5.44 25.32 -4.11
N PHE A 202 4.20 25.35 -3.61
CA PHE A 202 3.00 25.29 -4.44
C PHE A 202 2.23 26.62 -4.54
N GLY A 203 2.57 27.60 -3.71
CA GLY A 203 1.90 28.90 -3.64
C GLY A 203 0.64 28.92 -2.78
N ALA A 204 0.31 30.10 -2.25
CA ALA A 204 -0.84 30.33 -1.37
C ALA A 204 -2.18 30.04 -2.06
N GLN A 205 -2.27 30.25 -3.38
CA GLN A 205 -3.49 29.98 -4.13
C GLN A 205 -3.85 28.49 -4.15
N LEU A 206 -2.87 27.61 -4.34
CA LEU A 206 -3.12 26.16 -4.29
C LEU A 206 -3.43 25.71 -2.86
N GLN A 207 -2.73 26.26 -1.86
CA GLN A 207 -3.01 26.00 -0.45
C GLN A 207 -4.49 26.25 -0.11
N LYS A 208 -5.01 27.40 -0.53
CA LYS A 208 -6.42 27.76 -0.34
C LYS A 208 -7.38 26.79 -1.04
N LYS A 209 -7.04 26.29 -2.23
CA LYS A 209 -7.84 25.26 -2.92
C LYS A 209 -7.88 23.94 -2.13
N LEU A 210 -6.75 23.53 -1.55
CA LEU A 210 -6.67 22.33 -0.71
C LEU A 210 -7.55 22.48 0.54
N GLU A 211 -7.49 23.64 1.22
CA GLU A 211 -8.31 23.92 2.39
C GLU A 211 -9.83 23.90 2.11
N GLN A 212 -10.24 24.26 0.90
CA GLN A 212 -11.65 24.28 0.48
C GLN A 212 -12.12 22.94 -0.11
N SER A 213 -11.23 21.97 -0.29
CA SER A 213 -11.55 20.72 -0.97
C SER A 213 -12.54 19.86 -0.19
N LYS A 214 -13.41 19.16 -0.91
CA LYS A 214 -14.38 18.19 -0.41
C LYS A 214 -13.98 16.78 -0.83
N ILE A 215 -13.47 16.01 0.13
CA ILE A 215 -12.85 14.71 -0.14
C ILE A 215 -13.68 13.60 0.51
N PHE A 216 -13.84 12.50 -0.22
CA PHE A 216 -14.37 11.25 0.34
C PHE A 216 -13.25 10.21 0.46
N MET A 217 -12.95 9.78 1.68
CA MET A 217 -11.97 8.73 1.95
C MET A 217 -12.68 7.44 2.37
N VAL A 218 -12.40 6.35 1.65
CA VAL A 218 -13.03 5.05 1.87
C VAL A 218 -12.04 4.09 2.51
N GLY A 219 -12.28 3.77 3.78
CA GLY A 219 -11.38 2.99 4.63
C GLY A 219 -10.52 3.88 5.54
N SER A 220 -10.38 3.46 6.79
CA SER A 220 -9.58 4.11 7.84
C SER A 220 -8.57 3.13 8.48
N GLY A 221 -8.21 2.07 7.75
CA GLY A 221 -7.18 1.10 8.11
C GLY A 221 -5.75 1.65 8.03
N ALA A 222 -4.78 0.81 7.65
CA ALA A 222 -3.35 1.20 7.64
C ALA A 222 -3.08 2.40 6.72
N LEU A 223 -3.54 2.31 5.48
CA LEU A 223 -3.45 3.39 4.49
C LEU A 223 -4.30 4.59 4.94
N GLY A 224 -5.52 4.36 5.41
CA GLY A 224 -6.43 5.43 5.82
C GLY A 224 -5.89 6.27 6.99
N CYS A 225 -5.19 5.65 7.95
CA CYS A 225 -4.51 6.37 9.03
C CYS A 225 -3.39 7.30 8.49
N GLU A 226 -2.55 6.79 7.58
CA GLU A 226 -1.49 7.60 6.94
C GLU A 226 -2.07 8.72 6.07
N PHE A 227 -3.12 8.43 5.32
CA PHE A 227 -3.80 9.41 4.48
C PHE A 227 -4.49 10.48 5.33
N LEU A 228 -5.19 10.14 6.42
CA LEU A 228 -5.79 11.14 7.31
C LEU A 228 -4.74 12.07 7.91
N LYS A 229 -3.62 11.52 8.38
CA LYS A 229 -2.48 12.33 8.84
C LYS A 229 -1.97 13.24 7.72
N ASN A 230 -1.87 12.72 6.50
CA ASN A 230 -1.42 13.51 5.36
C ASN A 230 -2.37 14.64 4.98
N LEU A 231 -3.67 14.34 4.86
CA LEU A 231 -4.72 15.31 4.57
C LEU A 231 -4.74 16.41 5.64
N ALA A 232 -4.67 16.04 6.92
CA ALA A 232 -4.62 16.99 8.04
C ALA A 232 -3.39 17.91 7.97
N LEU A 233 -2.20 17.36 7.73
CA LEU A 233 -0.95 18.13 7.68
C LEU A 233 -0.83 18.99 6.42
N MET A 234 -1.44 18.58 5.32
CA MET A 234 -1.50 19.36 4.07
C MET A 234 -2.56 20.46 4.10
N GLY A 235 -3.40 20.50 5.14
CA GLY A 235 -4.49 21.46 5.27
C GLY A 235 -5.68 21.15 4.37
N ILE A 236 -5.84 19.90 3.93
CA ILE A 236 -6.98 19.53 3.07
C ILE A 236 -8.26 19.60 3.89
N SER A 237 -9.32 20.20 3.34
CA SER A 237 -10.61 20.38 4.02
C SER A 237 -10.52 21.16 5.35
N CYS A 238 -9.50 22.03 5.50
CA CYS A 238 -9.26 22.83 6.71
C CYS A 238 -9.83 24.26 6.62
N SER A 239 -10.90 24.46 5.84
CA SER A 239 -11.66 25.72 5.82
C SER A 239 -13.16 25.45 6.00
N GLN A 240 -13.91 26.49 6.34
CA GLN A 240 -15.37 26.41 6.53
C GLN A 240 -16.14 25.83 5.33
N ASN A 241 -15.56 25.90 4.11
CA ASN A 241 -16.17 25.37 2.89
C ASN A 241 -15.64 23.98 2.50
N GLY A 242 -14.58 23.52 3.17
CA GLY A 242 -14.00 22.19 3.00
C GLY A 242 -14.75 21.14 3.80
N LYS A 243 -14.72 19.90 3.33
CA LYS A 243 -15.33 18.76 4.04
C LYS A 243 -14.63 17.46 3.70
N LEU A 244 -14.11 16.78 4.71
CA LEU A 244 -13.59 15.42 4.59
C LEU A 244 -14.64 14.44 5.12
N THR A 245 -15.12 13.52 4.29
CA THR A 245 -15.97 12.42 4.75
C THR A 245 -15.11 11.16 4.78
N VAL A 246 -15.10 10.45 5.91
CA VAL A 246 -14.38 9.18 6.08
C VAL A 246 -15.38 8.09 6.43
N THR A 247 -15.34 6.96 5.73
CA THR A 247 -16.18 5.82 6.08
C THR A 247 -15.37 4.54 6.26
N ASP A 248 -15.73 3.76 7.28
CA ASP A 248 -15.16 2.44 7.58
C ASP A 248 -16.13 1.71 8.51
N ASP A 249 -16.55 0.50 8.14
CA ASP A 249 -17.52 -0.28 8.91
C ASP A 249 -16.88 -1.23 9.92
N ASP A 250 -15.55 -1.26 10.01
CA ASP A 250 -14.84 -2.07 10.99
C ASP A 250 -14.65 -1.36 12.34
N VAL A 251 -14.42 -2.19 13.36
CA VAL A 251 -13.94 -1.79 14.68
C VAL A 251 -12.44 -2.04 14.84
N ILE A 252 -11.81 -1.35 15.79
CA ILE A 252 -10.38 -1.47 16.05
C ILE A 252 -10.07 -2.78 16.77
N GLU A 253 -9.10 -3.54 16.23
CA GLU A 253 -8.57 -4.75 16.84
C GLU A 253 -7.11 -4.59 17.31
N LYS A 254 -6.68 -5.45 18.24
CA LYS A 254 -5.28 -5.46 18.70
C LYS A 254 -4.27 -5.65 17.57
N SER A 255 -4.59 -6.49 16.58
CA SER A 255 -3.75 -6.77 15.41
C SER A 255 -3.48 -5.52 14.56
N ASN A 256 -4.37 -4.53 14.63
CA ASN A 256 -4.35 -3.32 13.82
C ASN A 256 -3.31 -2.31 14.31
N LEU A 257 -3.07 -2.25 15.62
CA LEU A 257 -2.21 -1.25 16.29
C LEU A 257 -0.75 -1.26 15.82
N SER A 258 -0.31 -2.37 15.22
CA SER A 258 1.03 -2.49 14.63
C SER A 258 1.29 -1.56 13.43
N ARG A 259 0.23 -1.09 12.77
CA ARG A 259 0.31 -0.31 11.51
C ARG A 259 -0.74 0.79 11.36
N GLN A 260 -1.67 0.91 12.31
CA GLN A 260 -2.74 1.92 12.33
C GLN A 260 -2.50 2.87 13.49
N PHE A 261 -1.48 3.72 13.36
CA PHE A 261 -0.90 4.49 14.45
C PHE A 261 -1.81 5.60 15.02
N LEU A 262 -2.96 5.88 14.41
CA LEU A 262 -3.97 6.77 14.99
C LEU A 262 -4.73 6.10 16.15
N PHE A 263 -4.62 4.78 16.30
CA PHE A 263 -5.31 4.00 17.32
C PHE A 263 -4.39 3.69 18.51
N ARG A 264 -5.01 3.43 19.66
CA ARG A 264 -4.34 3.04 20.91
C ARG A 264 -5.03 1.82 21.51
N ASP A 265 -4.38 1.16 22.47
CA ASP A 265 -4.93 -0.03 23.14
C ASP A 265 -6.31 0.22 23.74
N TRP A 266 -6.56 1.42 24.28
CA TRP A 266 -7.86 1.79 24.86
C TRP A 266 -8.97 2.07 23.81
N ASN A 267 -8.63 2.10 22.52
CA ASN A 267 -9.61 2.24 21.45
C ASN A 267 -10.11 0.90 20.90
N ILE A 268 -9.61 -0.24 21.39
CA ILE A 268 -10.04 -1.57 20.92
C ILE A 268 -11.56 -1.72 21.08
N GLY A 269 -12.22 -2.20 20.02
CA GLY A 269 -13.68 -2.36 19.92
C GLY A 269 -14.44 -1.09 19.51
N GLN A 270 -13.77 0.07 19.40
CA GLN A 270 -14.40 1.30 18.92
C GLN A 270 -14.36 1.36 17.38
N PRO A 271 -15.31 2.08 16.73
CA PRO A 271 -15.32 2.25 15.28
C PRO A 271 -14.06 2.96 14.76
N LYS A 272 -13.42 2.38 13.73
CA LYS A 272 -12.15 2.90 13.19
C LYS A 272 -12.30 4.33 12.67
N SER A 273 -13.33 4.61 11.87
CA SER A 273 -13.55 5.92 11.25
C SER A 273 -13.67 7.05 12.26
N THR A 274 -14.42 6.82 13.35
CA THR A 274 -14.68 7.81 14.40
C THR A 274 -13.41 8.15 15.19
N VAL A 275 -12.66 7.12 15.60
CA VAL A 275 -11.40 7.31 16.34
C VAL A 275 -10.35 7.95 15.44
N ALA A 276 -10.25 7.52 14.18
CA ALA A 276 -9.28 8.05 13.23
C ALA A 276 -9.53 9.54 12.94
N ALA A 277 -10.80 9.92 12.72
CA ALA A 277 -11.20 11.31 12.53
C ALA A 277 -10.85 12.17 13.76
N THR A 278 -11.17 11.70 14.97
CA THR A 278 -10.85 12.42 16.21
C THR A 278 -9.34 12.62 16.40
N ALA A 279 -8.54 11.58 16.10
CA ALA A 279 -7.08 11.68 16.15
C ALA A 279 -6.53 12.66 15.10
N ALA A 280 -7.09 12.65 13.88
CA ALA A 280 -6.71 13.57 12.81
C ALA A 280 -7.05 15.04 13.16
N MET A 281 -8.19 15.30 13.79
CA MET A 281 -8.56 16.63 14.29
C MET A 281 -7.62 17.12 15.41
N THR A 282 -6.97 16.21 16.14
CA THR A 282 -5.93 16.59 17.10
C THR A 282 -4.63 17.03 16.41
N ILE A 283 -4.31 16.45 15.25
CA ILE A 283 -3.18 16.86 14.41
C ILE A 283 -3.45 18.25 13.80
N ASN A 284 -4.68 18.48 13.34
CA ASN A 284 -5.12 19.76 12.82
C ASN A 284 -6.55 20.12 13.28
N PRO A 285 -6.70 21.05 14.25
CA PRO A 285 -8.01 21.46 14.76
C PRO A 285 -8.90 22.16 13.72
N GLU A 286 -8.35 22.65 12.61
CA GLU A 286 -9.11 23.25 11.52
C GLU A 286 -9.73 22.21 10.57
N LEU A 287 -9.38 20.93 10.71
CA LEU A 287 -9.85 19.87 9.84
C LEU A 287 -11.34 19.59 10.06
N HIS A 288 -12.15 19.73 9.00
CA HIS A 288 -13.58 19.43 9.03
C HIS A 288 -13.86 18.00 8.56
N VAL A 289 -13.98 17.06 9.51
CA VAL A 289 -14.22 15.63 9.22
C VAL A 289 -15.60 15.16 9.65
N GLU A 290 -16.30 14.46 8.76
CA GLU A 290 -17.47 13.64 9.08
C GLU A 290 -17.07 12.15 9.02
N ALA A 291 -17.23 11.44 10.13
CA ALA A 291 -16.93 10.01 10.23
C ALA A 291 -18.22 9.19 10.15
N LEU A 292 -18.25 8.25 9.20
CA LEU A 292 -19.36 7.33 8.95
C LEU A 292 -18.90 5.88 9.20
N GLN A 293 -19.86 5.01 9.52
CA GLN A 293 -19.62 3.58 9.76
C GLN A 293 -20.26 2.70 8.68
N ASN A 294 -20.61 3.31 7.55
CA ASN A 294 -21.32 2.64 6.47
C ASN A 294 -20.31 2.01 5.51
N ARG A 295 -20.44 0.71 5.27
CA ARG A 295 -19.68 0.04 4.22
C ARG A 295 -20.04 0.68 2.88
N ALA A 296 -19.08 1.18 2.12
CA ALA A 296 -19.35 1.68 0.79
C ALA A 296 -19.67 0.52 -0.17
N SER A 297 -20.97 0.25 -0.34
CA SER A 297 -21.52 -0.83 -1.16
C SER A 297 -22.87 -0.40 -1.76
N PRO A 298 -23.41 -1.16 -2.73
CA PRO A 298 -24.74 -0.91 -3.28
C PRO A 298 -25.85 -0.81 -2.22
N ASP A 299 -25.69 -1.48 -1.07
CA ASP A 299 -26.68 -1.49 0.02
C ASP A 299 -26.77 -0.17 0.79
N THR A 300 -25.83 0.76 0.57
CA THR A 300 -25.70 2.02 1.31
C THR A 300 -25.85 3.27 0.42
N GLU A 301 -26.40 3.12 -0.79
CA GLU A 301 -26.61 4.24 -1.72
C GLU A 301 -27.64 5.26 -1.20
N ASN A 302 -28.45 4.90 -0.22
CA ASN A 302 -29.29 5.87 0.50
C ASN A 302 -28.46 6.87 1.33
N VAL A 303 -27.29 6.45 1.84
CA VAL A 303 -26.33 7.29 2.56
C VAL A 303 -25.42 8.02 1.57
N PHE A 304 -24.81 7.26 0.65
CA PHE A 304 -23.92 7.79 -0.40
C PHE A 304 -24.72 8.06 -1.68
N ASN A 305 -25.74 8.90 -1.56
CA ASN A 305 -26.64 9.24 -2.67
C ASN A 305 -26.02 10.21 -3.69
N ASP A 306 -26.75 10.50 -4.76
CA ASP A 306 -26.27 11.34 -5.86
C ASP A 306 -25.79 12.72 -5.38
N ALA A 307 -26.53 13.37 -4.47
CA ALA A 307 -26.16 14.67 -3.93
C ALA A 307 -24.83 14.62 -3.14
N PHE A 308 -24.58 13.52 -2.41
CA PHE A 308 -23.30 13.29 -1.76
C PHE A 308 -22.18 13.23 -2.79
N TRP A 309 -22.30 12.36 -3.79
CA TRP A 309 -21.27 12.17 -4.81
C TRP A 309 -21.01 13.44 -5.62
N GLU A 310 -22.06 14.10 -6.10
CA GLU A 310 -21.95 15.34 -6.89
C GLU A 310 -21.18 16.44 -6.15
N SER A 311 -21.28 16.48 -4.82
CA SER A 311 -20.62 17.49 -3.97
C SER A 311 -19.11 17.32 -3.80
N LEU A 312 -18.54 16.17 -4.18
CA LEU A 312 -17.13 15.82 -3.96
C LEU A 312 -16.21 16.41 -5.03
N ASP A 313 -14.99 16.77 -4.63
CA ASP A 313 -13.90 17.14 -5.53
C ASP A 313 -13.04 15.94 -5.93
N ALA A 314 -12.82 14.99 -5.01
CA ALA A 314 -12.08 13.76 -5.27
C ALA A 314 -12.38 12.65 -4.23
N VAL A 315 -12.02 11.42 -4.59
CA VAL A 315 -12.16 10.22 -3.77
C VAL A 315 -10.80 9.58 -3.52
N VAL A 316 -10.57 9.09 -2.31
CA VAL A 316 -9.31 8.42 -1.90
C VAL A 316 -9.64 7.05 -1.32
N ASN A 317 -9.16 5.99 -1.98
CA ASN A 317 -9.32 4.63 -1.50
C ASN A 317 -8.20 4.22 -0.55
N ALA A 318 -8.60 3.61 0.56
CA ALA A 318 -7.76 2.94 1.55
C ALA A 318 -8.33 1.55 1.89
N LEU A 319 -8.75 0.83 0.85
CA LEU A 319 -9.47 -0.44 0.92
C LEU A 319 -8.52 -1.65 0.97
N ASP A 320 -9.03 -2.80 1.36
CA ASP A 320 -8.26 -4.06 1.50
C ASP A 320 -8.76 -5.19 0.58
N ASN A 321 -9.87 -5.01 -0.12
CA ASN A 321 -10.46 -5.99 -1.02
C ASN A 321 -10.77 -5.39 -2.41
N VAL A 322 -10.77 -6.24 -3.44
CA VAL A 322 -10.96 -5.82 -4.84
C VAL A 322 -12.42 -5.44 -5.11
N THR A 323 -13.39 -6.11 -4.48
CA THR A 323 -14.82 -5.85 -4.69
C THR A 323 -15.19 -4.41 -4.34
N ALA A 324 -14.76 -3.91 -3.18
CA ALA A 324 -14.99 -2.53 -2.76
C ALA A 324 -14.27 -1.53 -3.68
N ARG A 325 -13.04 -1.84 -4.14
CA ARG A 325 -12.32 -1.00 -5.11
C ARG A 325 -13.10 -0.85 -6.41
N MET A 326 -13.60 -1.96 -6.96
CA MET A 326 -14.41 -1.96 -8.18
C MET A 326 -15.72 -1.20 -8.01
N TYR A 327 -16.37 -1.31 -6.84
CA TYR A 327 -17.57 -0.52 -6.53
C TYR A 327 -17.26 0.98 -6.54
N ILE A 328 -16.25 1.43 -5.79
CA ILE A 328 -15.89 2.86 -5.74
C ILE A 328 -15.46 3.38 -7.11
N ASP A 329 -14.65 2.61 -7.85
CA ASP A 329 -14.24 2.95 -9.22
C ASP A 329 -15.46 3.17 -10.12
N SER A 330 -16.45 2.26 -10.08
CA SER A 330 -17.68 2.38 -10.88
C SER A 330 -18.47 3.64 -10.54
N ARG A 331 -18.55 4.03 -9.26
CA ARG A 331 -19.22 5.27 -8.84
C ARG A 331 -18.43 6.51 -9.25
N CYS A 332 -17.10 6.47 -9.16
CA CYS A 332 -16.23 7.56 -9.62
C CYS A 332 -16.35 7.79 -11.13
N VAL A 333 -16.44 6.71 -11.92
CA VAL A 333 -16.72 6.81 -13.37
C VAL A 333 -18.09 7.43 -13.62
N TYR A 334 -19.14 6.95 -12.93
CA TYR A 334 -20.50 7.45 -13.10
C TYR A 334 -20.65 8.94 -12.78
N PHE A 335 -20.10 9.39 -11.65
CA PHE A 335 -20.17 10.79 -11.20
C PHE A 335 -19.02 11.67 -11.69
N GLN A 336 -18.12 11.12 -12.51
CA GLN A 336 -16.95 11.81 -13.05
C GLN A 336 -16.07 12.42 -11.95
N LYS A 337 -15.74 11.63 -10.94
CA LYS A 337 -14.89 12.05 -9.82
C LYS A 337 -13.48 11.48 -9.96
N PRO A 338 -12.43 12.31 -9.75
CA PRO A 338 -11.08 11.81 -9.60
C PRO A 338 -10.97 10.79 -8.48
N LEU A 339 -10.24 9.71 -8.71
CA LEU A 339 -10.00 8.64 -7.74
C LEU A 339 -8.50 8.42 -7.54
N LEU A 340 -8.08 8.43 -6.28
CA LEU A 340 -6.74 8.04 -5.83
C LEU A 340 -6.80 6.63 -5.23
N GLU A 341 -6.19 5.67 -5.91
CA GLU A 341 -6.17 4.26 -5.52
C GLU A 341 -4.77 3.83 -5.05
N SER A 342 -4.72 2.94 -4.06
CA SER A 342 -3.46 2.41 -3.54
C SER A 342 -3.60 1.03 -2.89
N GLY A 343 -2.54 0.24 -2.98
CA GLY A 343 -2.48 -1.11 -2.42
C GLY A 343 -1.14 -1.40 -1.77
N THR A 344 -1.15 -2.30 -0.78
CA THR A 344 0.08 -2.80 -0.14
C THR A 344 0.00 -4.31 0.05
N LEU A 345 1.16 -4.99 -0.10
CA LEU A 345 1.32 -6.40 0.18
C LEU A 345 2.74 -6.66 0.73
N GLY A 346 2.85 -6.73 2.06
CA GLY A 346 4.15 -6.82 2.72
C GLY A 346 5.01 -5.59 2.41
N ALA A 347 6.19 -5.79 1.82
CA ALA A 347 7.09 -4.71 1.41
C ALA A 347 6.79 -4.14 0.01
N LYS A 348 5.72 -4.59 -0.64
CA LYS A 348 5.28 -4.10 -1.96
C LYS A 348 4.16 -3.08 -1.79
N CYS A 349 4.10 -2.12 -2.69
CA CYS A 349 3.00 -1.17 -2.80
C CYS A 349 2.76 -0.78 -4.26
N ASN A 350 1.58 -0.24 -4.53
CA ASN A 350 1.24 0.39 -5.80
C ASN A 350 0.33 1.59 -5.54
N THR A 351 0.33 2.52 -6.48
CA THR A 351 -0.55 3.70 -6.52
C THR A 351 -1.08 3.86 -7.93
N GLN A 352 -2.34 4.23 -8.08
CA GLN A 352 -2.96 4.52 -9.37
C GLN A 352 -3.87 5.75 -9.21
N MET A 353 -3.88 6.61 -10.21
CA MET A 353 -4.72 7.79 -10.26
C MET A 353 -5.66 7.68 -11.44
N VAL A 354 -6.95 7.85 -11.20
CA VAL A 354 -8.00 7.87 -12.23
C VAL A 354 -8.51 9.30 -12.36
N ILE A 355 -8.26 9.92 -13.51
CA ILE A 355 -8.69 11.28 -13.84
C ILE A 355 -9.79 11.21 -14.90
N PRO A 356 -11.00 11.74 -14.62
CA PRO A 356 -12.09 11.78 -15.59
C PRO A 356 -11.67 12.38 -16.93
N HIS A 357 -12.06 11.73 -18.02
CA HIS A 357 -11.77 12.14 -19.41
C HIS A 357 -10.27 12.19 -19.78
N LEU A 358 -9.38 11.58 -18.98
CA LEU A 358 -7.94 11.58 -19.24
C LEU A 358 -7.31 10.19 -19.12
N THR A 359 -7.56 9.45 -18.05
CA THR A 359 -6.98 8.11 -17.82
C THR A 359 -8.03 7.02 -17.91
N GLU A 360 -7.59 5.77 -18.04
CA GLU A 360 -8.46 4.62 -17.80
C GLU A 360 -8.88 4.54 -16.31
N ASN A 361 -10.01 3.87 -16.05
CA ASN A 361 -10.48 3.57 -14.71
C ASN A 361 -9.77 2.34 -14.13
N TYR A 362 -9.86 2.12 -12.82
CA TYR A 362 -9.18 1.01 -12.15
C TYR A 362 -9.60 -0.35 -12.75
N GLY A 363 -10.90 -0.53 -12.98
CA GLY A 363 -11.47 -1.75 -13.55
C GLY A 363 -11.19 -2.01 -15.03
N ALA A 364 -10.49 -1.12 -15.74
CA ALA A 364 -10.10 -1.33 -17.15
C ALA A 364 -9.01 -2.41 -17.30
N SER A 365 -8.16 -2.53 -16.28
CA SER A 365 -7.12 -3.55 -16.21
C SER A 365 -7.58 -4.73 -15.35
N ARG A 366 -7.11 -5.94 -15.67
CA ARG A 366 -7.42 -7.15 -14.89
C ARG A 366 -6.21 -7.60 -14.12
N ASP A 367 -6.32 -7.55 -12.81
CA ASP A 367 -5.37 -8.22 -11.93
C ASP A 367 -5.47 -9.75 -12.05
N PRO A 368 -4.37 -10.49 -11.84
CA PRO A 368 -4.41 -11.94 -11.76
C PRO A 368 -5.40 -12.37 -10.66
N PRO A 369 -6.27 -13.36 -10.92
CA PRO A 369 -7.17 -13.85 -9.89
C PRO A 369 -6.37 -14.46 -8.73
N GLU A 370 -6.97 -14.46 -7.55
CA GLU A 370 -6.41 -15.20 -6.42
C GLU A 370 -6.21 -16.67 -6.81
N LYS A 371 -5.03 -17.21 -6.47
CA LYS A 371 -4.72 -18.60 -6.74
C LYS A 371 -5.56 -19.49 -5.83
N GLN A 372 -6.61 -20.07 -6.38
CA GLN A 372 -7.40 -21.10 -5.72
C GLN A 372 -6.96 -22.48 -6.19
N ALA A 373 -6.76 -23.41 -5.26
CA ALA A 373 -6.47 -24.80 -5.59
C ALA A 373 -7.73 -25.46 -6.20
N PRO A 374 -7.60 -26.29 -7.25
CA PRO A 374 -8.74 -27.01 -7.80
C PRO A 374 -9.42 -27.87 -6.72
N MET A 375 -10.75 -27.84 -6.66
CA MET A 375 -11.52 -28.57 -5.63
C MET A 375 -11.18 -30.07 -5.58
N CYS A 376 -10.98 -30.73 -6.73
CA CYS A 376 -10.55 -32.14 -6.77
C CYS A 376 -9.19 -32.38 -6.08
N THR A 377 -8.27 -31.42 -6.19
CA THR A 377 -6.96 -31.50 -5.52
C THR A 377 -7.10 -31.31 -4.02
N VAL A 378 -7.93 -30.36 -3.59
CA VAL A 378 -8.19 -30.08 -2.17
C VAL A 378 -8.84 -31.27 -1.47
N HIS A 379 -9.87 -31.86 -2.09
CA HIS A 379 -10.64 -32.95 -1.47
C HIS A 379 -10.02 -34.34 -1.63
N SER A 380 -9.30 -34.62 -2.71
CA SER A 380 -8.86 -36.00 -3.01
C SER A 380 -7.34 -36.18 -3.07
N PHE A 381 -6.58 -35.16 -3.46
CA PHE A 381 -5.14 -35.29 -3.73
C PHE A 381 -4.29 -34.11 -3.21
N PRO A 382 -4.38 -33.77 -1.90
CA PRO A 382 -3.56 -32.72 -1.33
C PRO A 382 -2.08 -33.15 -1.33
N HIS A 383 -1.19 -32.25 -1.74
CA HIS A 383 0.24 -32.54 -1.87
C HIS A 383 1.13 -31.38 -1.40
N ASN A 384 0.52 -30.33 -0.86
CA ASN A 384 1.20 -29.23 -0.19
C ASN A 384 0.37 -28.79 1.03
N ILE A 385 0.96 -27.98 1.90
CA ILE A 385 0.32 -27.54 3.13
C ILE A 385 -0.87 -26.60 2.89
N ASP A 386 -0.84 -25.79 1.83
CA ASP A 386 -1.92 -24.85 1.50
C ASP A 386 -3.22 -25.59 1.13
N HIS A 387 -3.12 -26.74 0.47
CA HIS A 387 -4.27 -27.60 0.17
C HIS A 387 -4.90 -28.14 1.44
N CYS A 388 -4.09 -28.62 2.39
CA CYS A 388 -4.57 -29.11 3.68
C CYS A 388 -5.23 -27.99 4.50
N LEU A 389 -4.67 -26.78 4.50
CA LEU A 389 -5.25 -25.62 5.19
C LEU A 389 -6.58 -25.19 4.56
N THR A 390 -6.66 -25.17 3.22
CA THR A 390 -7.90 -24.87 2.50
C THR A 390 -8.98 -25.90 2.81
N TRP A 391 -8.63 -27.19 2.81
CA TRP A 391 -9.55 -28.26 3.20
C TRP A 391 -10.02 -28.09 4.65
N ALA A 392 -9.10 -27.90 5.59
CA ALA A 392 -9.43 -27.72 7.01
C ALA A 392 -10.37 -26.52 7.25
N ARG A 393 -10.17 -25.41 6.52
CA ARG A 393 -11.08 -24.27 6.56
C ARG A 393 -12.48 -24.64 6.04
N SER A 394 -12.56 -25.37 4.93
CA SER A 394 -13.84 -25.84 4.38
C SER A 394 -14.58 -26.78 5.35
N GLU A 395 -13.87 -27.66 6.05
CA GLU A 395 -14.45 -28.53 7.09
C GLU A 395 -14.97 -27.71 8.26
N PHE A 396 -14.21 -26.73 8.73
CA PHE A 396 -14.64 -25.81 9.79
C PHE A 396 -15.92 -25.07 9.39
N GLU A 397 -15.94 -24.42 8.22
CA GLU A 397 -17.11 -23.69 7.71
C GLU A 397 -18.31 -24.63 7.51
N GLY A 398 -18.08 -25.84 7.00
CA GLY A 398 -19.12 -26.84 6.77
C GLY A 398 -19.79 -27.32 8.05
N LEU A 399 -18.99 -27.70 9.06
CA LEU A 399 -19.46 -28.29 10.30
C LEU A 399 -20.01 -27.24 11.28
N LEU A 400 -19.32 -26.10 11.41
CA LEU A 400 -19.57 -25.17 12.52
C LEU A 400 -20.28 -23.86 12.12
N GLU A 401 -20.43 -23.58 10.82
CA GLU A 401 -21.11 -22.37 10.35
C GLU A 401 -22.32 -22.69 9.46
N LYS A 402 -22.09 -23.41 8.34
CA LYS A 402 -23.14 -23.70 7.35
C LYS A 402 -24.22 -24.61 7.92
N THR A 403 -23.84 -25.72 8.56
CA THR A 403 -24.81 -26.68 9.12
C THR A 403 -25.69 -26.03 10.20
N PRO A 404 -25.15 -25.31 11.22
CA PRO A 404 -25.99 -24.59 12.17
C PRO A 404 -26.87 -23.50 11.53
N THR A 405 -26.38 -22.78 10.54
CA THR A 405 -27.16 -21.76 9.82
C THR A 405 -28.35 -22.38 9.10
N GLU A 406 -28.14 -23.52 8.45
CA GLU A 406 -29.18 -24.27 7.74
C GLU A 406 -30.26 -24.78 8.71
N VAL A 407 -29.84 -25.33 9.86
CA VAL A 407 -30.74 -25.77 10.93
C VAL A 407 -31.56 -24.60 11.46
N ASN A 408 -30.94 -23.45 11.72
CA ASN A 408 -31.64 -22.25 12.17
C ASN A 408 -32.66 -21.75 11.12
N ALA A 409 -32.34 -21.82 9.83
CA ALA A 409 -33.25 -21.46 8.76
C ALA A 409 -34.46 -22.41 8.70
N PHE A 410 -34.23 -23.73 8.82
CA PHE A 410 -35.30 -24.73 8.92
C PHE A 410 -36.21 -24.48 10.12
N LEU A 411 -35.64 -24.26 11.31
CA LEU A 411 -36.41 -24.01 12.53
C LEU A 411 -37.19 -22.69 12.50
N SER A 412 -36.64 -21.66 11.85
CA SER A 412 -37.28 -20.33 11.78
C SER A 412 -38.46 -20.27 10.82
N ASN A 413 -38.40 -20.97 9.69
CA ASN A 413 -39.50 -21.02 8.71
C ASN A 413 -39.58 -22.39 8.01
N PRO A 414 -40.15 -23.43 8.67
CA PRO A 414 -40.20 -24.78 8.12
C PRO A 414 -40.96 -24.87 6.79
N GLY A 415 -42.06 -24.09 6.66
CA GLY A 415 -42.88 -24.07 5.45
C GLY A 415 -42.14 -23.50 4.25
N GLY A 416 -41.47 -22.35 4.42
CA GLY A 416 -40.65 -21.72 3.39
C GLY A 416 -39.44 -22.57 3.02
N TYR A 417 -38.80 -23.20 4.02
CA TYR A 417 -37.68 -24.12 3.81
C TYR A 417 -38.09 -25.33 2.96
N ALA A 418 -39.23 -25.96 3.27
CA ALA A 418 -39.74 -27.09 2.49
C ALA A 418 -40.10 -26.70 1.04
N THR A 419 -40.60 -25.49 0.82
CA THR A 419 -40.83 -24.97 -0.54
C THR A 419 -39.52 -24.75 -1.28
N ALA A 420 -38.53 -24.11 -0.64
CA ALA A 420 -37.21 -23.87 -1.24
C ALA A 420 -36.49 -25.17 -1.58
N ALA A 421 -36.51 -26.16 -0.69
CA ALA A 421 -35.92 -27.48 -0.91
C ALA A 421 -36.53 -28.21 -2.11
N ARG A 422 -37.84 -28.08 -2.35
CA ARG A 422 -38.51 -28.65 -3.53
C ARG A 422 -38.13 -27.97 -4.84
N THR A 423 -37.66 -26.74 -4.78
CA THR A 423 -37.19 -25.98 -5.95
C THR A 423 -35.68 -26.11 -6.20
N ALA A 424 -34.92 -26.59 -5.22
CA ALA A 424 -33.49 -26.87 -5.34
C ALA A 424 -33.25 -28.19 -6.09
N GLY A 425 -32.03 -28.41 -6.57
CA GLY A 425 -31.65 -29.68 -7.19
C GLY A 425 -31.67 -30.84 -6.17
N ASP A 426 -32.20 -32.00 -6.56
CA ASP A 426 -32.45 -33.15 -5.67
C ASP A 426 -31.24 -33.53 -4.79
N ALA A 427 -30.03 -33.53 -5.35
CA ALA A 427 -28.82 -33.89 -4.62
C ALA A 427 -28.44 -32.86 -3.54
N GLN A 428 -28.62 -31.57 -3.84
CA GLN A 428 -28.33 -30.49 -2.88
C GLN A 428 -29.37 -30.46 -1.76
N ALA A 429 -30.65 -30.56 -2.11
CA ALA A 429 -31.74 -30.58 -1.14
C ALA A 429 -31.60 -31.76 -0.16
N ARG A 430 -31.20 -32.92 -0.67
CA ARG A 430 -30.94 -34.10 0.14
C ARG A 430 -29.76 -33.90 1.11
N ASP A 431 -28.61 -33.42 0.63
CA ASP A 431 -27.44 -33.15 1.48
C ASP A 431 -27.76 -32.17 2.61
N GLN A 432 -28.49 -31.09 2.30
CA GLN A 432 -28.91 -30.11 3.31
C GLN A 432 -29.85 -30.72 4.35
N LEU A 433 -30.85 -31.50 3.93
CA LEU A 433 -31.77 -32.17 4.84
C LEU A 433 -31.08 -33.22 5.72
N GLU A 434 -30.15 -34.01 5.16
CA GLU A 434 -29.37 -34.98 5.91
C GLU A 434 -28.56 -34.27 7.01
N ARG A 435 -27.89 -33.15 6.72
CA ARG A 435 -27.19 -32.34 7.72
C ARG A 435 -28.10 -31.79 8.81
N VAL A 436 -29.31 -31.35 8.46
CA VAL A 436 -30.29 -30.85 9.43
C VAL A 436 -30.73 -31.98 10.38
N ILE A 437 -31.00 -33.17 9.85
CA ILE A 437 -31.36 -34.36 10.63
C ILE A 437 -30.19 -34.77 11.53
N GLU A 438 -28.97 -34.83 10.98
CA GLU A 438 -27.77 -35.14 11.76
C GLU A 438 -27.63 -34.17 12.94
N CYS A 439 -27.73 -32.86 12.71
CA CYS A 439 -27.55 -31.88 13.78
C CYS A 439 -28.67 -31.89 14.83
N LEU A 440 -29.92 -32.14 14.43
CA LEU A 440 -31.08 -32.08 15.33
C LEU A 440 -31.40 -33.40 16.06
N GLU A 441 -31.03 -34.54 15.47
CA GLU A 441 -31.42 -35.85 15.95
C GLU A 441 -30.21 -36.77 16.20
N THR A 442 -29.41 -37.06 15.17
CA THR A 442 -28.39 -38.12 15.22
C THR A 442 -27.13 -37.75 16.01
N ASP A 443 -26.59 -36.55 15.77
CA ASP A 443 -25.34 -36.02 16.33
C ASP A 443 -25.63 -34.94 17.40
N LYS A 444 -26.87 -34.83 17.87
CA LYS A 444 -27.27 -33.84 18.88
C LYS A 444 -26.56 -34.12 20.20
N CYS A 445 -25.67 -33.22 20.59
CA CYS A 445 -24.96 -33.31 21.86
C CYS A 445 -25.75 -32.64 23.00
N GLU A 446 -26.01 -33.36 24.10
CA GLU A 446 -26.68 -32.80 25.29
C GLU A 446 -25.69 -32.40 26.39
N THR A 447 -24.52 -33.04 26.41
CA THR A 447 -23.44 -32.77 27.36
C THR A 447 -22.12 -32.47 26.64
N PHE A 448 -21.18 -31.83 27.35
CA PHE A 448 -19.82 -31.63 26.81
C PHE A 448 -19.10 -32.95 26.50
N GLN A 449 -19.44 -34.03 27.22
CA GLN A 449 -18.89 -35.36 26.96
C GLN A 449 -19.39 -35.94 25.63
N ASP A 450 -20.63 -35.63 25.25
CA ASP A 450 -21.17 -35.99 23.93
C ASP A 450 -20.41 -35.23 22.83
N CYS A 451 -20.11 -33.95 23.04
CA CYS A 451 -19.27 -33.19 22.11
C CYS A 451 -17.87 -33.80 21.93
N ILE A 452 -17.26 -34.31 23.00
CA ILE A 452 -15.96 -35.01 22.91
C ILE A 452 -16.11 -36.31 22.10
N THR A 453 -17.18 -37.06 22.33
CA THR A 453 -17.47 -38.30 21.59
C THR A 453 -17.69 -38.02 20.11
N TRP A 454 -18.48 -36.99 19.79
CA TRP A 454 -18.71 -36.51 18.43
C TRP A 454 -17.40 -36.09 17.74
N ALA A 455 -16.58 -35.27 18.41
CA ALA A 455 -15.30 -34.81 17.89
C ALA A 455 -14.28 -35.94 17.68
N ARG A 456 -14.45 -37.09 18.37
CA ARG A 456 -13.63 -38.28 18.17
C ARG A 456 -14.06 -39.12 16.96
N LEU A 457 -15.33 -39.02 16.55
CA LEU A 457 -15.91 -39.76 15.43
C LEU A 457 -15.67 -39.06 14.08
N LYS A 458 -15.61 -37.72 14.07
CA LYS A 458 -15.15 -36.93 12.94
C LYS A 458 -13.62 -36.98 12.86
#